data_AF-K2NS19-F1
#
_entry.id   AF-K2NS19-F1
#
_cell.length_a   1.000
_cell.length_b   1.000
_cell.length_c   1.000
_cell.angle_alpha   90.00
_cell.angle_beta   90.00
_cell.angle_gamma   90.00
#
_symmetry.space_group_name_H-M   'P 1'
#
loop_
_entity.id
_entity.type
_entity.pdbx_description
1 polymer ?
#
loop_
_entity_poly.entity_id
_entity_poly.type
_entity_poly.pdbx_seq_one_letter_code
_entity_poly.pdbx_strand_id
1 'polypeptide(L)'
;MFRCTPAEKSALLAKAEASGGSNSHVMRAALGLVAEKRRRPVPKADPALVREIGRIGGNLNQIARWLNAATLAGHCHDIDALVVTARLVAIERAMSRAATPRAWATPERGARVDASTDTNEPPPC
;
A
#
# COMPACT_ATOMS: atom_id res chain seq x y z
N MET A 1 23.07 24.48 16.37
CA MET A 1 22.17 24.51 17.54
C MET A 1 21.03 25.48 17.22
N PHE A 2 19.78 25.02 17.22
CA PHE A 2 18.62 25.89 16.97
C PHE A 2 18.22 26.58 18.28
N ARG A 3 18.25 27.92 18.31
CA ARG A 3 17.78 28.68 19.47
C ARG A 3 16.26 28.79 19.37
N CYS A 4 15.58 28.35 20.41
CA CYS A 4 14.13 28.44 20.52
C CYS A 4 13.74 28.73 21.96
N THR A 5 12.62 29.42 22.13
CA THR A 5 11.98 29.58 23.43
C THR A 5 11.32 28.26 23.87
N PRO A 6 11.02 28.08 25.16
CA PRO A 6 10.30 26.89 25.64
C PRO A 6 8.94 26.70 24.95
N ALA A 7 8.24 27.78 24.64
CA ALA A 7 6.95 27.77 23.96
C ALA A 7 7.08 27.35 22.47
N GLU A 8 8.12 27.80 21.78
CA GLU A 8 8.39 27.36 20.41
C GLU A 8 8.76 25.87 20.36
N LYS A 9 9.50 25.40 21.37
CA LYS A 9 9.86 23.98 21.47
C LYS A 9 8.63 23.09 21.68
N SER A 10 7.68 23.50 22.53
CA SER A 10 6.45 22.73 22.74
C SER A 10 5.56 22.72 21.49
N ALA A 11 5.43 23.85 20.79
CA ALA A 11 4.70 23.93 19.53
C ALA A 11 5.31 23.02 18.45
N LEU A 12 6.64 22.94 18.38
CA LEU A 12 7.33 22.06 17.42
C LEU A 12 7.09 20.58 17.73
N LEU A 13 7.13 20.20 19.01
CA LEU A 13 6.85 18.84 19.47
C LEU A 13 5.41 18.44 19.14
N ALA A 14 4.43 19.31 19.43
CA ALA A 14 3.03 19.07 19.10
C ALA A 14 2.82 18.88 17.58
N LYS A 15 3.53 19.67 16.75
CA LYS A 15 3.47 19.55 15.29
C LYS A 15 4.08 18.24 14.77
N ALA A 16 5.13 17.74 15.43
CA ALA A 16 5.73 16.45 15.11
C ALA A 16 4.79 15.28 15.46
N GLU A 17 4.14 15.35 16.62
CA GLU A 17 3.17 14.36 17.05
C GLU A 17 1.94 14.31 16.11
N ALA A 18 1.37 15.48 15.77
CA ALA A 18 0.25 15.59 14.84
C ALA A 18 0.56 15.07 13.42
N SER A 19 1.82 15.17 13.00
CA SER A 19 2.27 14.69 11.69
C SER A 19 2.76 13.22 11.71
N GLY A 20 2.75 12.56 12.88
CA GLY A 20 3.26 11.19 13.05
C GLY A 20 4.75 11.04 12.72
N GLY A 21 5.50 12.14 12.77
CA GLY A 21 6.92 12.22 12.40
C GLY A 21 7.80 12.70 13.55
N SER A 22 9.11 12.70 13.35
CA SER A 22 10.06 13.24 14.35
C SER A 22 10.24 14.75 14.20
N ASN A 23 10.70 15.44 15.25
CA ASN A 23 11.05 16.87 15.17
C ASN A 23 12.02 17.17 14.02
N SER A 24 13.01 16.30 13.80
CA SER A 24 13.96 16.42 12.68
C SER A 24 13.30 16.26 11.32
N HIS A 25 12.17 15.55 11.22
CA HIS A 25 11.38 15.48 10.00
C HIS A 25 10.65 16.81 9.74
N VAL A 26 9.98 17.36 10.76
CA VAL A 26 9.28 18.66 10.68
C VAL A 26 10.24 19.79 10.33
N MET A 27 11.42 19.84 10.96
CA MET A 27 12.45 20.84 10.65
C MET A 27 12.94 20.75 9.21
N ARG A 28 13.21 19.54 8.70
CA ARG A 28 13.65 19.35 7.31
C ARG A 28 12.55 19.69 6.31
N ALA A 29 11.29 19.36 6.62
CA ALA A 29 10.14 19.74 5.79
C ALA A 29 9.94 21.25 5.73
N ALA A 30 10.07 21.95 6.87
CA ALA A 30 9.97 23.42 6.93
C ALA A 30 11.05 24.14 6.10
N LEU A 31 12.22 23.51 5.95
CA LEU A 31 13.32 24.00 5.12
C LEU A 31 13.19 23.58 3.65
N GLY A 32 12.12 22.88 3.26
CA GLY A 32 11.93 22.36 1.90
C GLY A 32 12.89 21.23 1.52
N LEU A 33 13.65 20.69 2.47
CA LEU A 33 14.68 19.67 2.25
C LEU A 33 14.10 18.24 2.12
N VAL A 34 12.80 18.09 2.43
CA VAL A 34 12.09 16.82 2.32
C VAL A 34 10.75 17.10 1.65
N ALA A 35 10.53 16.49 0.48
CA ALA A 35 9.20 16.42 -0.10
C ALA A 35 8.28 15.66 0.87
N GLU A 36 7.14 16.23 1.21
CA GLU A 36 6.09 15.55 1.95
C GLU A 36 5.76 14.25 1.22
N LYS A 37 6.27 13.12 1.72
CA LYS A 37 5.82 11.80 1.29
C LYS A 37 4.42 11.65 1.85
N ARG A 38 3.42 12.22 1.17
CA ARG A 38 2.03 11.81 1.35
C ARG A 38 2.02 10.31 1.13
N ARG A 39 1.84 9.55 2.22
CA ARG A 39 1.57 8.12 2.13
C ARG A 39 0.38 8.00 1.20
N ARG A 40 0.59 7.37 0.03
CA ARG A 40 -0.52 7.02 -0.83
C ARG A 40 -1.50 6.24 0.04
N PRO A 41 -2.80 6.60 0.02
CA PRO A 41 -3.80 5.80 0.70
C PRO A 41 -3.59 4.36 0.25
N VAL A 42 -3.33 3.46 1.19
CA VAL A 42 -3.17 2.05 0.87
C VAL A 42 -4.48 1.62 0.21
N PRO A 43 -4.45 1.06 -1.01
CA PRO A 43 -5.66 0.56 -1.65
C PRO A 43 -6.40 -0.33 -0.65
N LYS A 44 -7.70 -0.08 -0.44
CA LYS A 44 -8.54 -0.88 0.45
C LYS A 44 -8.75 -2.25 -0.21
N ALA A 45 -7.76 -3.13 -0.08
CA ALA A 45 -7.84 -4.53 -0.43
C ALA A 45 -8.12 -5.35 0.83
N ASP A 46 -8.80 -6.48 0.69
CA ASP A 46 -9.00 -7.43 1.78
C ASP A 46 -7.63 -7.85 2.35
N PRO A 47 -7.35 -7.64 3.65
CA PRO A 47 -6.09 -8.02 4.29
C PRO A 47 -5.75 -9.51 4.12
N ALA A 48 -6.75 -10.39 4.04
CA ALA A 48 -6.53 -11.81 3.78
C ALA A 48 -5.95 -12.02 2.38
N LEU A 49 -6.50 -11.34 1.36
CA LEU A 49 -5.99 -11.38 -0.01
C LEU A 49 -4.56 -10.85 -0.10
N VAL A 50 -4.27 -9.72 0.54
CA VAL A 50 -2.92 -9.12 0.56
C VAL A 50 -1.91 -10.09 1.19
N ARG A 51 -2.29 -10.77 2.27
CA ARG A 51 -1.44 -11.77 2.94
C ARG A 51 -1.16 -12.95 2.02
N GLU A 52 -2.17 -13.52 1.36
CA GLU A 52 -1.98 -14.67 0.47
C GLU A 52 -1.12 -14.31 -0.75
N ILE A 53 -1.33 -13.14 -1.36
CA ILE A 53 -0.45 -12.63 -2.43
C ILE A 53 0.98 -12.48 -1.91
N GLY A 54 1.16 -11.96 -0.69
CA GLY A 54 2.46 -11.86 -0.04
C GLY A 54 3.15 -13.22 0.14
N ARG A 55 2.40 -14.27 0.51
CA ARG A 55 2.93 -15.65 0.62
C ARG A 55 3.37 -16.19 -0.74
N ILE A 56 2.56 -15.97 -1.79
CA ILE A 56 2.90 -16.38 -3.16
C ILE A 56 4.20 -15.67 -3.61
N GLY A 57 4.28 -14.36 -3.43
CA GLY A 57 5.48 -13.58 -3.76
C GLY A 57 6.71 -14.03 -2.96
N GLY A 58 6.54 -14.36 -1.68
CA GLY A 58 7.58 -14.90 -0.82
C GLY A 58 8.15 -16.22 -1.35
N ASN A 59 7.28 -17.14 -1.78
CA ASN A 59 7.69 -18.42 -2.36
C ASN A 59 8.45 -18.23 -3.68
N LEU A 60 7.96 -17.36 -4.57
CA LEU A 60 8.64 -17.05 -5.83
C LEU A 60 10.03 -16.46 -5.59
N ASN A 61 10.16 -15.57 -4.62
CA ASN A 61 11.45 -14.99 -4.24
C ASN A 61 12.41 -16.05 -3.66
N GLN A 62 11.91 -17.07 -2.96
CA GLN A 62 12.75 -18.18 -2.51
C GLN A 62 13.28 -19.02 -3.68
N ILE A 63 12.40 -19.35 -4.64
CA ILE A 63 12.80 -20.08 -5.85
C ILE A 63 13.85 -19.30 -6.63
N ALA A 64 13.62 -18.00 -6.86
CA ALA A 64 14.57 -17.14 -7.57
C ALA A 64 15.93 -17.08 -6.86
N ARG A 65 15.94 -16.91 -5.54
CA ARG A 65 17.20 -16.91 -4.76
C ARG A 65 17.93 -18.24 -4.84
N TRP A 66 17.20 -19.36 -4.75
CA TRP A 66 17.80 -20.69 -4.87
C TRP A 66 18.40 -20.91 -6.26
N LEU A 67 17.69 -20.57 -7.33
CA LEU A 67 18.18 -20.65 -8.71
C LEU A 67 19.42 -19.79 -8.93
N ASN A 68 19.43 -18.56 -8.41
CA ASN A 68 20.57 -17.67 -8.53
C ASN A 68 21.79 -18.20 -7.76
N ALA A 69 21.58 -18.72 -6.55
CA ALA A 69 22.64 -19.32 -5.75
C ALA A 69 23.24 -20.56 -6.42
N ALA A 70 22.40 -21.44 -6.95
CA ALA A 70 22.83 -22.62 -7.69
C ALA A 70 23.59 -22.26 -8.97
N THR A 71 23.13 -21.23 -9.70
CA THR A 71 23.81 -20.72 -10.89
C THR A 71 25.19 -20.16 -10.54
N LEU A 72 25.29 -19.35 -9.48
CA LEU A 72 26.56 -18.78 -9.01
C LEU A 72 27.55 -19.87 -8.57
N ALA A 73 27.05 -20.95 -7.99
CA ALA A 73 27.85 -22.11 -7.58
C ALA A 73 28.19 -23.08 -8.73
N GLY A 74 27.79 -22.79 -9.97
CA GLY A 74 28.08 -23.63 -11.14
C GLY A 74 27.20 -24.88 -11.28
N HIS A 75 26.16 -25.03 -10.46
CA HIS A 75 25.21 -26.15 -10.47
C HIS A 75 24.04 -25.93 -11.43
N CYS A 76 24.20 -25.07 -12.44
CA CYS A 76 23.13 -24.80 -13.41
C CYS A 76 22.75 -26.04 -14.24
N HIS A 77 23.69 -26.97 -14.43
CA HIS A 77 23.46 -28.23 -15.13
C HIS A 77 22.60 -29.22 -14.33
N ASP A 78 22.55 -29.08 -13.00
CA ASP A 78 21.71 -29.89 -12.12
C ASP A 78 20.26 -29.39 -12.08
N ILE A 79 20.00 -28.20 -12.66
CA ILE A 79 18.68 -27.58 -12.68
C ILE A 79 18.06 -27.78 -14.06
N ASP A 80 16.99 -28.56 -14.12
CA ASP A 80 16.13 -28.59 -15.29
C ASP A 80 15.24 -27.33 -15.32
N ALA A 81 15.80 -26.26 -15.91
CA ALA A 81 15.12 -24.98 -16.06
C ALA A 81 13.82 -25.09 -16.86
N LEU A 82 13.72 -26.05 -17.78
CA LEU A 82 12.51 -26.30 -18.57
C LEU A 82 11.40 -26.86 -17.69
N VAL A 83 11.71 -27.81 -16.81
CA VAL A 83 10.76 -28.35 -15.83
C VAL A 83 10.29 -27.28 -14.85
N VAL A 84 11.21 -26.47 -14.31
CA VAL A 84 10.84 -25.36 -13.41
C VAL A 84 9.91 -24.37 -14.10
N THR A 85 10.25 -23.96 -15.33
CA THR A 85 9.43 -23.04 -16.12
C THR A 85 8.05 -23.63 -16.44
N ALA A 86 7.99 -24.89 -16.87
CA ALA A 86 6.74 -25.58 -17.18
C ALA A 86 5.81 -25.67 -15.96
N ARG A 87 6.37 -25.92 -14.76
CA ARG A 87 5.61 -25.95 -13.50
C ARG A 87 5.07 -24.56 -13.14
N LEU A 88 5.87 -23.51 -13.26
CA LEU A 88 5.44 -22.14 -13.00
C LEU A 88 4.32 -21.70 -13.94
N VAL A 89 4.42 -22.02 -15.24
CA VAL A 89 3.37 -21.76 -16.23
C VAL A 89 2.10 -22.56 -15.92
N ALA A 90 2.22 -23.82 -15.48
CA ALA A 90 1.05 -24.61 -15.09
C ALA A 90 0.31 -24.00 -13.90
N ILE A 91 1.04 -23.47 -12.91
CA ILE A 91 0.48 -22.76 -11.75
C ILE A 91 -0.18 -21.46 -12.19
N GLU A 92 0.48 -20.64 -13.01
CA GLU A 92 -0.10 -19.41 -13.57
C GLU A 92 -1.43 -19.69 -14.27
N ARG A 93 -1.46 -20.65 -15.19
CA ARG A 93 -2.68 -21.04 -15.91
C ARG A 93 -3.77 -21.56 -14.99
N ALA A 94 -3.42 -22.32 -13.94
CA ALA A 94 -4.38 -22.80 -12.95
C ALA A 94 -4.99 -21.64 -12.14
N MET A 95 -4.18 -20.67 -11.74
CA MET A 95 -4.65 -19.46 -11.07
C MET A 95 -5.53 -18.61 -12.01
N SER A 96 -5.14 -18.45 -13.28
CA SER A 96 -5.93 -17.73 -14.28
C SER A 96 -7.28 -18.38 -14.56
N ARG A 97 -7.38 -19.72 -14.51
CA ARG A 97 -8.68 -20.43 -14.57
C ARG A 97 -9.50 -20.32 -13.29
N ALA A 98 -8.84 -20.37 -12.12
CA ALA A 98 -9.51 -20.24 -10.82
C ALA A 98 -9.98 -18.80 -10.56
N ALA A 99 -9.34 -17.81 -11.17
CA ALA A 99 -9.82 -16.46 -11.32
C ALA A 99 -11.03 -16.46 -12.28
N THR A 100 -12.14 -17.03 -11.83
CA THR A 100 -13.46 -16.70 -12.37
C THR A 100 -13.57 -15.16 -12.41
N PRO A 101 -14.20 -14.53 -13.41
CA PRO A 101 -14.55 -13.12 -13.32
C PRO A 101 -15.49 -12.94 -12.12
N ARG A 102 -14.92 -12.72 -10.94
CA ARG A 102 -15.67 -12.27 -9.79
C ARG A 102 -16.06 -10.85 -10.13
N ALA A 103 -17.36 -10.63 -10.07
CA ALA A 103 -18.00 -9.33 -9.97
C ALA A 103 -17.23 -8.41 -8.99
N TRP A 104 -16.21 -7.72 -9.50
CA TRP A 104 -15.83 -6.40 -8.99
C TRP A 104 -16.84 -5.36 -9.51
N ALA A 105 -18.02 -5.81 -9.97
CA ALA A 105 -19.18 -5.01 -10.33
C ALA A 105 -19.15 -3.75 -9.46
N THR A 106 -18.86 -2.66 -10.17
CA THR A 106 -18.93 -1.28 -9.72
C THR A 106 -19.98 -1.17 -8.62
N PRO A 107 -19.69 -0.55 -7.45
CA PRO A 107 -20.78 -0.19 -6.57
C PRO A 107 -21.71 0.68 -7.41
N GLU A 108 -22.91 0.14 -7.63
CA GLU A 108 -24.05 0.79 -8.24
C GLU A 108 -24.09 2.23 -7.74
N ARG A 109 -24.12 3.14 -8.70
CA ARG A 109 -24.32 4.58 -8.57
C ARG A 109 -25.39 4.82 -7.50
N GLY A 110 -24.94 5.20 -6.30
CA GLY A 110 -25.81 5.50 -5.18
C GLY A 110 -26.84 6.54 -5.61
N ALA A 111 -28.10 6.13 -5.51
CA ALA A 111 -29.29 6.89 -5.74
C ALA A 111 -29.15 8.34 -5.24
N ARG A 112 -29.45 9.27 -6.14
CA ARG A 112 -29.79 10.64 -5.78
C ARG A 112 -30.97 10.56 -4.82
N VAL A 113 -30.75 10.89 -3.55
CA VAL A 113 -31.82 11.16 -2.61
C VAL A 113 -32.34 12.54 -2.96
N ASP A 114 -33.26 12.59 -3.91
CA ASP A 114 -34.07 13.76 -4.18
C ASP A 114 -35.24 13.70 -3.19
N ALA A 115 -35.19 14.44 -2.08
CA ALA A 115 -36.39 14.93 -1.40
C ALA A 115 -36.09 15.93 -0.27
N SER A 116 -36.74 17.08 -0.40
CA SER A 116 -37.15 18.07 0.60
C SER A 116 -36.06 18.79 1.40
N THR A 117 -35.72 19.97 0.88
CA THR A 117 -35.65 21.20 1.66
C THR A 117 -36.90 21.32 2.53
N ASP A 118 -36.77 21.09 3.83
CA ASP A 118 -37.74 21.59 4.80
C ASP A 118 -37.23 22.95 5.29
N THR A 119 -37.84 23.99 4.73
CA THR A 119 -37.70 25.39 5.11
C THR A 119 -38.16 25.54 6.55
N ASN A 120 -37.23 25.57 7.50
CA ASN A 120 -37.50 26.08 8.84
C ASN A 120 -37.20 27.59 8.85
N GLU A 121 -38.18 28.38 8.46
CA GLU A 121 -38.20 29.82 8.70
C GLU A 121 -39.50 30.16 9.46
N PRO A 122 -39.43 30.63 10.72
CA PRO A 122 -40.61 31.01 11.47
C PRO A 122 -41.14 32.38 10.99
N PRO A 123 -42.47 32.59 10.92
CA PRO A 123 -43.03 33.86 10.47
C PRO A 123 -42.83 34.97 11.52
N PRO A 124 -42.66 36.24 11.09
CA PRO A 124 -42.56 37.38 11.99
C PRO A 124 -43.93 37.90 12.50
N CYS A 125 -43.90 38.37 13.75
CA CYS A 125 -44.91 39.07 14.56
C CYS A 125 -46.06 38.22 15.14
#